data_AF-A0A954J574-F1
#
_entry.id   AF-A0A954J574-F1
#
_cell.length_a   1.000
_cell.length_b   1.000
_cell.length_c   1.000
_cell.angle_alpha   90.00
_cell.angle_beta   90.00
_cell.angle_gamma   90.00
#
_symmetry.space_group_name_H-M   'P 1'
#
loop_
_entity.id
_entity.type
_entity.pdbx_description
1 polymer ?
#
loop_
_entity_poly.entity_id
_entity_poly.type
_entity_poly.pdbx_seq_one_letter_code
_entity_poly.pdbx_strand_id
1 'polypeptide(L)'
;MNIRIGSFTLALVLTVPAAALALSPTNGGHHSGGHGHHSGGWGGWGGGSGGCNQQPDDAEGCTPGYWKNHAERWDNLDQDDFTISVKHQAAFNQFFGVTSAQSGMQDSDTLLDAVFLGGGGVNALNRHAAAAAASADSPAVNYAFSLDEVIETYQDAVGAIDGPLGICTGKKRLEKQNEKGCPLGNEDPDITPYCTGDEGNCPCGDSVSGGCPNATGNGALLGGAGSTSVVLDELVLTTTQLPQNAFAMTFMGPGADNIPFGNGRLCASPGGAKLFRFLPALNSGASGSIQLGPGLVDMSQVNAFAGGNITAGSTWYFQTYYRDLNPSCNTNFNLSNALRVDFLP
;
A
#
# COMPACT_ATOMS: atom_id res chain seq x y z
N MET A 1 -11.09 -31.78 49.00
CA MET A 1 -12.24 -32.58 48.53
C MET A 1 -11.87 -33.10 47.15
N ASN A 2 -11.38 -34.34 47.09
CA ASN A 2 -10.89 -34.97 45.86
C ASN A 2 -12.06 -35.68 45.17
N ILE A 3 -12.31 -35.34 43.90
CA ILE A 3 -13.17 -36.14 43.02
C ILE A 3 -12.35 -36.46 41.76
N ARG A 4 -11.95 -37.74 41.65
CA ARG A 4 -11.63 -38.42 40.40
C ARG A 4 -12.86 -39.22 39.99
N ILE A 5 -13.11 -39.32 38.68
CA ILE A 5 -13.73 -40.40 37.85
C ILE A 5 -13.99 -39.71 36.48
N GLY A 6 -13.68 -40.22 35.29
CA GLY A 6 -13.11 -41.48 34.84
C GLY A 6 -12.83 -41.39 33.33
N SER A 7 -11.87 -42.19 32.85
CA SER A 7 -11.52 -42.32 31.43
C SER A 7 -12.64 -42.99 30.63
N PHE A 8 -12.95 -42.44 29.46
CA PHE A 8 -13.72 -43.14 28.42
C PHE A 8 -12.84 -43.30 27.18
N THR A 9 -12.50 -44.54 26.86
CA THR A 9 -11.89 -44.98 25.61
C THR A 9 -13.01 -45.32 24.64
N LEU A 10 -13.12 -44.62 23.51
CA LEU A 10 -14.01 -44.99 22.42
C LEU A 10 -13.17 -45.46 21.22
N ALA A 11 -13.17 -46.77 20.99
CA ALA A 11 -12.67 -47.39 19.77
C ALA A 11 -13.80 -47.37 18.72
N LEU A 12 -13.59 -46.70 17.59
CA LEU A 12 -14.48 -46.81 16.43
C LEU A 12 -13.78 -47.63 15.33
N VAL A 13 -14.49 -48.66 14.92
CA VAL A 13 -14.09 -49.75 14.03
C VAL A 13 -14.11 -49.28 12.57
N LEU A 14 -13.01 -49.54 11.84
CA LEU A 14 -12.95 -49.47 10.38
C LEU A 14 -13.92 -50.47 9.74
N THR A 15 -14.73 -50.01 8.79
CA THR A 15 -15.28 -50.85 7.72
C THR A 15 -15.17 -50.12 6.39
N VAL A 16 -14.54 -50.77 5.41
CA VAL A 16 -14.43 -50.35 4.01
C VAL A 16 -15.30 -51.29 3.18
N PRO A 17 -16.18 -50.82 2.29
CA PRO A 17 -16.69 -51.64 1.21
C PRO A 17 -15.93 -51.39 -0.08
N ALA A 18 -15.59 -52.48 -0.75
CA ALA A 18 -14.96 -52.52 -2.06
C ALA A 18 -15.98 -52.54 -3.20
N ALA A 19 -15.46 -52.17 -4.38
CA ALA A 19 -15.90 -52.49 -5.74
C ALA A 19 -16.98 -51.61 -6.41
N ALA A 20 -16.61 -50.99 -7.53
CA ALA A 20 -16.94 -51.53 -8.85
C ALA A 20 -16.09 -50.89 -9.98
N LEU A 21 -15.53 -51.75 -10.82
CA LEU A 21 -14.92 -51.45 -12.12
C LEU A 21 -15.99 -50.93 -13.10
N ALA A 22 -15.62 -49.96 -13.94
CA ALA A 22 -16.15 -49.84 -15.31
C ALA A 22 -15.07 -49.29 -16.25
N LEU A 23 -14.83 -50.03 -17.33
CA LEU A 23 -13.88 -49.77 -18.41
C LEU A 23 -14.52 -48.92 -19.52
N SER A 24 -13.77 -47.90 -20.00
CA SER A 24 -13.57 -47.47 -21.42
C SER A 24 -14.78 -47.06 -22.29
N PRO A 25 -14.62 -46.35 -23.45
CA PRO A 25 -13.40 -46.19 -24.24
C PRO A 25 -13.10 -44.78 -24.85
N THR A 26 -11.81 -44.61 -25.17
CA THR A 26 -11.17 -43.91 -26.32
C THR A 26 -11.88 -42.73 -27.00
N ASN A 27 -11.22 -41.57 -27.03
CA ASN A 27 -11.38 -40.61 -28.11
C ASN A 27 -10.04 -40.35 -28.81
N GLY A 28 -10.02 -40.63 -30.11
CA GLY A 28 -8.87 -40.53 -30.98
C GLY A 28 -8.48 -39.08 -31.27
N GLY A 29 -7.18 -38.84 -31.30
CA GLY A 29 -6.62 -37.67 -31.96
C GLY A 29 -6.49 -37.93 -33.45
N HIS A 30 -6.79 -36.91 -34.27
CA HIS A 30 -6.18 -36.63 -35.57
C HIS A 30 -6.87 -35.39 -36.17
N HIS A 31 -6.18 -34.25 -36.24
CA HIS A 31 -5.78 -33.61 -37.50
C HIS A 31 -5.20 -32.21 -37.30
N SER A 32 -4.05 -32.04 -37.94
CA SER A 32 -3.23 -30.87 -38.13
C SER A 32 -3.84 -29.81 -39.05
N GLY A 33 -3.61 -28.54 -38.70
CA GLY A 33 -3.07 -27.49 -39.58
C GLY A 33 -3.85 -27.06 -40.83
N GLY A 34 -4.20 -25.77 -40.89
CA GLY A 34 -4.58 -25.10 -42.13
C GLY A 34 -4.84 -23.61 -41.94
N HIS A 35 -3.96 -22.78 -42.50
CA HIS A 35 -4.02 -21.32 -42.54
C HIS A 35 -5.21 -20.77 -43.34
N GLY A 36 -5.67 -19.55 -43.00
CA GLY A 36 -6.54 -18.76 -43.85
C GLY A 36 -6.86 -17.38 -43.26
N HIS A 37 -6.09 -16.36 -43.66
CA HIS A 37 -6.51 -14.96 -43.60
C HIS A 37 -7.79 -14.79 -44.42
N HIS A 38 -8.78 -14.03 -43.95
CA HIS A 38 -9.57 -13.11 -44.78
C HIS A 38 -10.37 -12.11 -43.91
N SER A 39 -10.31 -10.86 -44.36
CA SER A 39 -11.04 -9.68 -43.89
C SER A 39 -12.51 -9.69 -44.33
N GLY A 40 -13.38 -9.02 -43.58
CA GLY A 40 -14.73 -8.65 -44.02
C GLY A 40 -15.71 -8.46 -42.87
N GLY A 41 -16.30 -7.26 -42.75
CA GLY A 41 -17.23 -6.89 -41.68
C GLY A 41 -18.72 -7.03 -42.01
N TRP A 42 -19.50 -6.59 -41.02
CA TRP A 42 -20.93 -6.22 -40.96
C TRP A 42 -21.99 -7.28 -40.62
N GLY A 43 -22.52 -7.18 -39.39
CA GLY A 43 -23.95 -7.00 -39.11
C GLY A 43 -24.81 -8.24 -38.80
N GLY A 44 -25.44 -8.26 -37.61
CA GLY A 44 -26.60 -9.11 -37.33
C GLY A 44 -26.80 -9.47 -35.86
N TRP A 45 -27.77 -8.83 -35.21
CA TRP A 45 -28.19 -9.05 -33.82
C TRP A 45 -28.91 -10.40 -33.60
N GLY A 46 -28.72 -11.00 -32.42
CA GLY A 46 -29.71 -11.88 -31.79
C GLY A 46 -29.16 -13.18 -31.21
N GLY A 47 -29.06 -13.27 -29.88
CA GLY A 47 -28.88 -14.53 -29.17
C GLY A 47 -28.19 -14.35 -27.82
N GLY A 48 -28.97 -14.14 -26.77
CA GLY A 48 -28.46 -14.11 -25.40
C GLY A 48 -27.88 -15.46 -24.98
N SER A 49 -26.67 -15.42 -24.45
CA SER A 49 -26.07 -16.45 -23.59
C SER A 49 -25.23 -15.72 -22.55
N GLY A 50 -25.49 -16.00 -21.28
CA GLY A 50 -25.01 -15.28 -20.10
C GLY A 50 -23.53 -14.95 -20.12
N GLY A 51 -23.23 -13.71 -19.73
CA GLY A 51 -21.89 -13.14 -19.77
C GLY A 51 -20.90 -13.96 -18.97
N CYS A 52 -19.80 -14.34 -19.61
CA CYS A 52 -18.53 -14.49 -18.91
C CYS A 52 -18.25 -13.16 -18.22
N ASN A 53 -18.40 -13.16 -16.90
CA ASN A 53 -18.22 -12.05 -15.95
C ASN A 53 -17.27 -10.97 -16.49
N GLN A 54 -17.83 -9.89 -17.03
CA GLN A 54 -17.05 -8.69 -17.32
C GLN A 54 -16.83 -8.01 -15.96
N GLN A 55 -15.64 -8.21 -15.41
CA GLN A 55 -15.13 -7.48 -14.26
C GLN A 55 -15.26 -5.97 -14.57
N PRO A 56 -15.82 -5.14 -13.66
CA PRO A 56 -16.05 -3.74 -13.96
C PRO A 56 -14.72 -3.02 -14.24
N ASP A 57 -14.72 -2.13 -15.23
CA ASP A 57 -13.53 -1.49 -15.78
C ASP A 57 -12.83 -0.52 -14.79
N ASP A 58 -13.42 -0.32 -13.60
CA ASP A 58 -12.96 0.51 -12.49
C ASP A 58 -12.54 -0.30 -11.25
N ALA A 59 -12.34 -1.61 -11.38
CA ALA A 59 -11.92 -2.44 -10.25
C ALA A 59 -10.53 -2.05 -9.73
N GLU A 60 -10.38 -1.92 -8.41
CA GLU A 60 -9.20 -1.45 -7.68
C GLU A 60 -8.57 -2.55 -6.81
N GLY A 61 -7.36 -2.32 -6.31
CA GLY A 61 -6.73 -3.22 -5.36
C GLY A 61 -5.38 -2.75 -4.87
N CYS A 62 -5.09 -3.05 -3.60
CA CYS A 62 -3.84 -2.67 -2.95
C CYS A 62 -2.91 -3.89 -2.83
N THR A 63 -1.64 -3.69 -3.18
CA THR A 63 -0.65 -4.78 -3.22
C THR A 63 -0.32 -5.30 -1.81
N PRO A 64 0.25 -6.51 -1.67
CA PRO A 64 0.83 -6.93 -0.39
C PRO A 64 1.87 -5.95 0.16
N GLY A 65 2.60 -5.27 -0.72
CA GLY A 65 3.57 -4.24 -0.32
C GLY A 65 2.91 -3.02 0.32
N TYR A 66 1.72 -2.63 -0.14
CA TYR A 66 0.94 -1.54 0.45
C TYR A 66 0.55 -1.90 1.89
N TRP A 67 -0.21 -2.99 2.08
CA TRP A 67 -0.71 -3.41 3.39
C TRP A 67 0.39 -3.77 4.39
N LYS A 68 1.55 -4.22 3.88
CA LYS A 68 2.76 -4.43 4.67
C LYS A 68 3.32 -3.13 5.24
N ASN A 69 3.33 -2.07 4.44
CA ASN A 69 3.92 -0.78 4.80
C ASN A 69 2.90 0.19 5.42
N HIS A 70 1.63 -0.23 5.53
CA HIS A 70 0.52 0.55 6.07
C HIS A 70 -0.28 -0.33 7.05
N ALA A 71 0.40 -0.81 8.10
CA ALA A 71 -0.18 -1.73 9.06
C ALA A 71 -1.27 -1.06 9.93
N GLU A 72 -1.13 0.25 10.16
CA GLU A 72 -2.08 1.13 10.83
C GLU A 72 -3.46 1.12 10.16
N ARG A 73 -3.50 0.98 8.82
CA ARG A 73 -4.74 0.99 8.04
C ARG A 73 -5.66 -0.22 8.24
N TRP A 74 -5.28 -1.16 9.10
CA TRP A 74 -6.01 -2.40 9.38
C TRP A 74 -5.68 -3.00 10.76
N ASP A 75 -5.25 -2.18 11.72
CA ASP A 75 -4.85 -2.65 13.07
C ASP A 75 -5.94 -2.56 14.15
N ASN A 76 -7.03 -1.83 13.88
CA ASN A 76 -8.12 -1.54 14.82
C ASN A 76 -7.70 -0.80 16.11
N LEU A 77 -6.63 -0.02 16.07
CA LEU A 77 -6.16 0.75 17.22
C LEU A 77 -6.62 2.21 17.16
N ASP A 78 -6.86 2.75 15.98
CA ASP A 78 -7.14 4.16 15.73
C ASP A 78 -8.36 4.36 14.80
N GLN A 79 -8.57 5.60 14.33
CA GLN A 79 -9.76 5.99 13.53
C GLN A 79 -9.49 5.98 12.02
N ASP A 80 -8.26 5.66 11.64
CA ASP A 80 -7.72 5.73 10.29
C ASP A 80 -7.59 4.35 9.62
N ASP A 81 -8.16 3.35 10.29
CA ASP A 81 -8.42 2.02 9.77
C ASP A 81 -9.39 2.08 8.56
N PHE A 82 -8.95 1.53 7.44
CA PHE A 82 -9.74 1.42 6.22
C PHE A 82 -10.46 0.09 6.11
N THR A 83 -10.25 -0.86 7.02
CA THR A 83 -10.95 -2.15 7.04
C THR A 83 -12.03 -2.16 8.13
N ILE A 84 -13.11 -2.90 7.90
CA ILE A 84 -14.23 -2.99 8.83
C ILE A 84 -14.02 -4.17 9.78
N SER A 85 -13.79 -5.36 9.24
CA SER A 85 -13.74 -6.63 9.96
C SER A 85 -12.37 -7.34 9.89
N VAL A 86 -11.54 -7.05 8.88
CA VAL A 86 -10.26 -7.73 8.64
C VAL A 86 -9.14 -7.00 9.34
N LYS A 87 -8.59 -7.60 10.41
CA LYS A 87 -7.53 -6.98 11.22
C LYS A 87 -6.19 -7.68 11.07
N HIS A 88 -5.11 -6.91 11.04
CA HIS A 88 -3.76 -7.40 10.75
C HIS A 88 -3.27 -8.47 11.76
N GLN A 89 -3.77 -8.46 12.99
CA GLN A 89 -3.48 -9.40 14.09
C GLN A 89 -4.32 -10.68 14.04
N ALA A 90 -5.32 -10.76 13.16
CA ALA A 90 -6.13 -11.96 13.03
C ALA A 90 -5.25 -13.15 12.64
N ALA A 91 -5.42 -14.28 13.33
CA ALA A 91 -4.70 -15.50 13.03
C ALA A 91 -5.04 -15.97 11.61
N PHE A 92 -4.02 -16.10 10.76
CA PHE A 92 -4.19 -16.33 9.32
C PHE A 92 -4.98 -17.62 9.04
N ASN A 93 -4.58 -18.72 9.67
CA ASN A 93 -5.21 -20.02 9.46
C ASN A 93 -6.67 -20.02 9.94
N GLN A 94 -6.94 -19.37 11.07
CA GLN A 94 -8.30 -19.25 11.60
C GLN A 94 -9.17 -18.39 10.68
N PHE A 95 -8.64 -17.27 10.19
CA PHE A 95 -9.35 -16.35 9.31
C PHE A 95 -9.78 -17.03 8.01
N PHE A 96 -8.88 -17.77 7.37
CA PHE A 96 -9.18 -18.51 6.15
C PHE A 96 -9.84 -19.88 6.38
N GLY A 97 -10.00 -20.33 7.62
CA GLY A 97 -10.57 -21.64 7.94
C GLY A 97 -9.73 -22.82 7.40
N VAL A 98 -8.40 -22.70 7.45
CA VAL A 98 -7.46 -23.71 6.95
C VAL A 98 -6.55 -24.23 8.06
N THR A 99 -5.82 -25.30 7.77
CA THR A 99 -4.80 -25.85 8.68
C THR A 99 -3.39 -25.36 8.33
N SER A 100 -2.49 -25.38 9.30
CA SER A 100 -1.05 -25.10 9.09
C SER A 100 -0.38 -25.97 8.03
N ALA A 101 -0.87 -27.20 7.82
CA ALA A 101 -0.37 -28.08 6.76
C ALA A 101 -0.76 -27.60 5.35
N GLN A 102 -1.90 -26.92 5.22
CA GLN A 102 -2.40 -26.39 3.94
C GLN A 102 -1.75 -25.04 3.60
N SER A 103 -1.66 -24.13 4.57
CA SER A 103 -1.10 -22.80 4.37
C SER A 103 0.43 -22.76 4.46
N GLY A 104 1.03 -23.71 5.17
CA GLY A 104 2.45 -23.67 5.55
C GLY A 104 2.77 -22.66 6.67
N MET A 105 1.77 -21.98 7.23
CA MET A 105 1.91 -21.00 8.32
C MET A 105 1.57 -21.64 9.67
N GLN A 106 2.22 -21.21 10.74
CA GLN A 106 1.85 -21.61 12.10
C GLN A 106 0.48 -21.05 12.46
N ASP A 107 -0.25 -21.71 13.36
CA ASP A 107 -1.58 -21.25 13.77
C ASP A 107 -1.52 -19.93 14.57
N SER A 108 -0.33 -19.55 15.06
CA SER A 108 -0.06 -18.25 15.68
C SER A 108 0.26 -17.13 14.69
N ASP A 109 0.56 -17.47 13.44
CA ASP A 109 0.93 -16.46 12.44
C ASP A 109 -0.31 -15.65 12.02
N THR A 110 -0.11 -14.36 11.85
CA THR A 110 -1.18 -13.38 11.59
C THR A 110 -1.31 -13.05 10.11
N LEU A 111 -2.38 -12.31 9.76
CA LEU A 111 -2.50 -11.71 8.42
C LEU A 111 -1.33 -10.75 8.10
N LEU A 112 -0.81 -10.04 9.10
CA LEU A 112 0.38 -9.21 8.94
C LEU A 112 1.62 -10.08 8.64
N ASP A 113 1.85 -11.15 9.39
CA ASP A 113 2.99 -12.06 9.14
C ASP A 113 2.96 -12.62 7.71
N ALA A 114 1.75 -12.93 7.21
CA ALA A 114 1.57 -13.43 5.85
C ALA A 114 2.12 -12.47 4.79
N VAL A 115 1.89 -11.15 4.91
CA VAL A 115 2.38 -10.17 3.92
C VAL A 115 3.90 -9.97 3.96
N PHE A 116 4.58 -10.38 5.05
CA PHE A 116 6.04 -10.37 5.17
C PHE A 116 6.74 -11.60 4.59
N LEU A 117 6.01 -12.68 4.28
CA LEU A 117 6.61 -13.94 3.82
C LEU A 117 7.49 -13.76 2.58
N GLY A 118 8.66 -14.37 2.57
CA GLY A 118 9.49 -14.50 1.38
C GLY A 118 9.11 -15.69 0.49
N GLY A 119 9.62 -15.72 -0.73
CA GLY A 119 9.51 -16.89 -1.63
C GLY A 119 8.23 -16.96 -2.47
N GLY A 120 8.14 -18.06 -3.24
CA GLY A 120 7.05 -18.37 -4.18
C GLY A 120 6.06 -19.40 -3.61
N GLY A 121 5.29 -20.04 -4.50
CA GLY A 121 4.36 -21.11 -4.10
C GLY A 121 3.30 -20.64 -3.11
N VAL A 122 3.05 -21.43 -2.07
CA VAL A 122 2.02 -21.13 -1.06
C VAL A 122 2.33 -19.84 -0.30
N ASN A 123 3.59 -19.52 -0.01
CA ASN A 123 3.96 -18.25 0.62
C ASN A 123 3.56 -17.03 -0.22
N ALA A 124 3.69 -17.14 -1.55
CA ALA A 124 3.21 -16.07 -2.43
C ALA A 124 1.68 -15.99 -2.44
N LEU A 125 0.98 -17.12 -2.45
CA LEU A 125 -0.48 -17.13 -2.29
C LEU A 125 -0.91 -16.47 -0.98
N ASN A 126 -0.27 -16.80 0.15
CA ASN A 126 -0.57 -16.24 1.47
C ASN A 126 -0.43 -14.71 1.50
N ARG A 127 0.67 -14.17 0.94
CA ARG A 127 0.86 -12.71 0.80
C ARG A 127 -0.31 -12.06 0.05
N HIS A 128 -0.67 -12.61 -1.11
CA HIS A 128 -1.73 -12.04 -1.94
C HIS A 128 -3.11 -12.22 -1.32
N ALA A 129 -3.34 -13.31 -0.57
CA ALA A 129 -4.60 -13.57 0.12
C ALA A 129 -4.84 -12.61 1.28
N ALA A 130 -3.84 -12.36 2.12
CA ALA A 130 -3.96 -11.37 3.19
C ALA A 130 -4.25 -9.95 2.64
N ALA A 131 -3.51 -9.54 1.61
CA ALA A 131 -3.74 -8.26 0.93
C ALA A 131 -5.11 -8.16 0.25
N ALA A 132 -5.58 -9.27 -0.35
CA ALA A 132 -6.89 -9.33 -0.97
C ALA A 132 -8.01 -9.24 0.08
N ALA A 133 -7.85 -9.89 1.24
CA ALA A 133 -8.82 -9.82 2.32
C ALA A 133 -8.96 -8.39 2.86
N ALA A 134 -7.84 -7.71 3.11
CA ALA A 134 -7.86 -6.30 3.55
C ALA A 134 -8.48 -5.38 2.49
N SER A 135 -8.15 -5.58 1.21
CA SER A 135 -8.74 -4.80 0.11
C SER A 135 -10.24 -5.06 -0.06
N ALA A 136 -10.70 -6.30 0.08
CA ALA A 136 -12.10 -6.69 -0.08
C ALA A 136 -13.00 -6.21 1.07
N ASP A 137 -12.42 -6.03 2.26
CA ASP A 137 -13.12 -5.56 3.45
C ASP A 137 -13.14 -4.02 3.58
N SER A 138 -12.34 -3.33 2.76
CA SER A 138 -12.28 -1.87 2.77
C SER A 138 -13.40 -1.24 1.95
N PRO A 139 -14.26 -0.38 2.52
CA PRO A 139 -15.29 0.33 1.76
C PRO A 139 -14.71 1.41 0.82
N ALA A 140 -13.43 1.74 0.99
CA ALA A 140 -12.71 2.72 0.18
C ALA A 140 -11.95 2.09 -1.00
N VAL A 141 -11.95 0.76 -1.13
CA VAL A 141 -11.36 0.04 -2.26
C VAL A 141 -12.47 -0.66 -3.04
N ASN A 142 -12.64 -0.32 -4.33
CA ASN A 142 -13.56 -1.03 -5.22
C ASN A 142 -12.98 -2.39 -5.65
N TYR A 143 -12.80 -3.29 -4.68
CA TYR A 143 -12.18 -4.58 -4.92
C TYR A 143 -13.14 -5.53 -5.63
N ALA A 144 -12.69 -6.19 -6.71
CA ALA A 144 -13.57 -6.98 -7.57
C ALA A 144 -14.16 -8.24 -6.92
N PHE A 145 -13.57 -8.73 -5.83
CA PHE A 145 -14.02 -9.90 -5.10
C PHE A 145 -14.59 -9.47 -3.75
N SER A 146 -15.71 -10.07 -3.35
CA SER A 146 -16.14 -10.02 -1.96
C SER A 146 -15.14 -10.71 -1.04
N LEU A 147 -15.19 -10.41 0.26
CA LEU A 147 -14.32 -11.07 1.22
C LEU A 147 -14.52 -12.60 1.25
N ASP A 148 -15.77 -13.06 1.12
CA ASP A 148 -16.10 -14.48 1.04
C ASP A 148 -15.48 -15.14 -0.20
N GLU A 149 -15.52 -14.49 -1.37
CA GLU A 149 -14.88 -15.00 -2.59
C GLU A 149 -13.34 -15.07 -2.47
N VAL A 150 -12.72 -14.15 -1.71
CA VAL A 150 -11.29 -14.22 -1.39
C VAL A 150 -10.99 -15.44 -0.52
N ILE A 151 -11.81 -15.69 0.50
CA ILE A 151 -11.67 -16.84 1.39
C ILE A 151 -11.84 -18.15 0.61
N GLU A 152 -12.90 -18.28 -0.20
CA GLU A 152 -13.14 -19.46 -1.04
C GLU A 152 -12.02 -19.67 -2.06
N THR A 153 -11.54 -18.60 -2.71
CA THR A 153 -10.40 -18.68 -3.65
C THR A 153 -9.16 -19.24 -2.96
N TYR A 154 -8.88 -18.82 -1.73
CA TYR A 154 -7.74 -19.33 -0.97
C TYR A 154 -7.94 -20.78 -0.56
N GLN A 155 -9.10 -21.10 0.02
CA GLN A 155 -9.45 -22.46 0.46
C GLN A 155 -9.38 -23.47 -0.69
N ASP A 156 -9.91 -23.15 -1.87
CA ASP A 156 -9.84 -23.99 -3.06
C ASP A 156 -8.37 -24.20 -3.47
N ALA A 157 -7.60 -23.11 -3.58
CA ALA A 157 -6.22 -23.16 -4.03
C ALA A 157 -5.29 -24.01 -3.15
N VAL A 158 -5.57 -24.14 -1.84
CA VAL A 158 -4.82 -24.98 -0.90
C VAL A 158 -5.47 -26.34 -0.61
N GLY A 159 -6.59 -26.66 -1.28
CA GLY A 159 -7.29 -27.93 -1.11
C GLY A 159 -8.02 -28.08 0.23
N ALA A 160 -8.52 -26.98 0.80
CA ALA A 160 -9.41 -27.00 1.96
C ALA A 160 -10.87 -27.23 1.57
N ILE A 161 -11.23 -26.88 0.34
CA ILE A 161 -12.52 -27.22 -0.29
C ILE A 161 -12.26 -27.88 -1.64
N ASP A 162 -13.24 -28.65 -2.13
CA ASP A 162 -13.19 -29.26 -3.45
C ASP A 162 -13.44 -28.20 -4.53
N GLY A 163 -12.39 -27.80 -5.24
CA GLY A 163 -12.50 -26.90 -6.37
C GLY A 163 -11.37 -27.09 -7.39
N PRO A 164 -11.42 -26.33 -8.50
CA PRO A 164 -10.47 -26.47 -9.59
C PRO A 164 -9.16 -25.69 -9.40
N LEU A 165 -9.04 -24.84 -8.37
CA LEU A 165 -7.88 -23.98 -8.22
C LEU A 165 -6.73 -24.74 -7.58
N GLY A 166 -5.52 -24.49 -8.10
CA GLY A 166 -4.29 -24.81 -7.39
C GLY A 166 -3.59 -23.52 -6.96
N ILE A 167 -2.61 -23.64 -6.08
CA ILE A 167 -1.81 -22.52 -5.52
C ILE A 167 -1.43 -21.47 -6.57
N CYS A 168 -0.90 -21.89 -7.73
CA CYS A 168 -0.46 -20.97 -8.79
C CYS A 168 -1.64 -20.18 -9.39
N THR A 169 -2.77 -20.84 -9.62
CA THR A 169 -3.97 -20.22 -10.22
C THR A 169 -4.66 -19.30 -9.22
N GLY A 170 -4.83 -19.73 -7.97
CA GLY A 170 -5.37 -18.89 -6.89
C GLY A 170 -4.52 -17.65 -6.67
N LYS A 171 -3.18 -17.81 -6.63
CA LYS A 171 -2.25 -16.69 -6.46
C LYS A 171 -2.40 -15.68 -7.59
N LYS A 172 -2.41 -16.12 -8.85
CA LYS A 172 -2.56 -15.22 -10.01
C LYS A 172 -3.91 -14.51 -10.04
N ARG A 173 -4.98 -15.17 -9.57
CA ARG A 173 -6.31 -14.58 -9.47
C ARG A 173 -6.32 -13.39 -8.52
N LEU A 174 -5.76 -13.55 -7.33
CA LEU A 174 -5.68 -12.50 -6.31
C LEU A 174 -4.64 -11.42 -6.65
N GLU A 175 -3.47 -11.82 -7.16
CA GLU A 175 -2.43 -10.90 -7.62
C GLU A 175 -2.94 -9.93 -8.68
N LYS A 176 -3.59 -10.45 -9.73
CA LYS A 176 -4.14 -9.62 -10.81
C LYS A 176 -5.06 -8.52 -10.28
N GLN A 177 -5.79 -8.80 -9.20
CA GLN A 177 -6.68 -7.84 -8.57
C GLN A 177 -5.93 -6.87 -7.66
N ASN A 178 -5.02 -7.37 -6.81
CA ASN A 178 -4.19 -6.53 -5.92
C ASN A 178 -3.28 -5.54 -6.68
N GLU A 179 -3.03 -5.78 -7.96
CA GLU A 179 -2.19 -4.95 -8.83
C GLU A 179 -3.00 -3.95 -9.69
N LYS A 180 -4.30 -3.79 -9.42
CA LYS A 180 -5.16 -2.87 -10.18
C LYS A 180 -4.95 -1.38 -9.89
N GLY A 181 -4.27 -1.06 -8.80
CA GLY A 181 -4.05 0.31 -8.35
C GLY A 181 -4.80 0.57 -7.04
N CYS A 182 -4.09 1.11 -6.06
CA CYS A 182 -4.61 1.32 -4.71
C CYS A 182 -5.19 2.75 -4.58
N PRO A 183 -6.48 2.90 -4.24
CA PRO A 183 -7.14 4.20 -4.12
C PRO A 183 -6.90 4.87 -2.78
N LEU A 184 -6.38 4.14 -1.79
CA LEU A 184 -6.16 4.61 -0.42
C LEU A 184 -4.98 5.60 -0.32
N GLY A 185 -4.43 6.03 -1.46
CA GLY A 185 -3.24 6.85 -1.56
C GLY A 185 -2.00 6.15 -0.97
N ASN A 186 -0.82 6.75 -1.11
CA ASN A 186 0.27 6.53 -0.14
C ASN A 186 0.14 7.53 1.02
N GLU A 187 -1.07 8.06 1.20
CA GLU A 187 -1.39 9.00 2.25
C GLU A 187 -1.44 8.12 3.50
N ASP A 188 -0.32 7.97 4.18
CA ASP A 188 -0.31 7.54 5.57
C ASP A 188 -1.17 8.57 6.35
N PRO A 189 -2.09 8.14 7.23
CA PRO A 189 -3.05 9.07 7.87
C PRO A 189 -2.34 10.09 8.73
N ASP A 190 -1.21 9.68 9.27
CA ASP A 190 -0.33 10.54 10.02
C ASP A 190 0.45 11.47 9.10
N ILE A 191 0.65 11.12 7.82
CA ILE A 191 1.37 11.93 6.83
C ILE A 191 0.40 12.52 5.79
N THR A 192 -0.12 13.70 6.07
CA THR A 192 -1.01 14.42 5.15
C THR A 192 -0.23 15.42 4.27
N PRO A 193 -0.04 15.17 2.95
CA PRO A 193 0.45 16.19 2.03
C PRO A 193 -0.56 17.33 1.83
N TYR A 194 -0.04 18.54 1.66
CA TYR A 194 -0.83 19.73 1.41
C TYR A 194 0.00 20.80 0.69
N CYS A 195 -0.64 21.90 0.28
CA CYS A 195 0.02 23.02 -0.38
C CYS A 195 0.66 22.60 -1.71
N THR A 196 -0.12 21.90 -2.53
CA THR A 196 0.32 21.47 -3.86
C THR A 196 0.13 22.57 -4.92
N GLY A 197 0.96 22.59 -5.97
CA GLY A 197 1.04 23.65 -6.97
C GLY A 197 -0.24 23.80 -7.82
N ASP A 198 -1.10 22.79 -7.83
CA ASP A 198 -2.42 22.76 -8.45
C ASP A 198 -3.53 23.37 -7.59
N GLU A 199 -3.31 23.65 -6.30
CA GLU A 199 -4.23 24.41 -5.44
C GLU A 199 -4.31 25.91 -5.79
N GLY A 200 -3.49 26.38 -6.75
CA GLY A 200 -3.43 27.78 -7.18
C GLY A 200 -2.52 28.65 -6.29
N ASN A 201 -2.38 29.94 -6.65
CA ASN A 201 -1.55 30.94 -5.94
C ASN A 201 -0.02 30.74 -6.05
N CYS A 202 0.45 29.99 -7.03
CA CYS A 202 1.86 29.96 -7.34
C CYS A 202 2.30 31.29 -7.99
N PRO A 203 3.35 31.94 -7.45
CA PRO A 203 3.79 33.25 -7.94
C PRO A 203 4.15 33.31 -9.43
N CYS A 204 4.47 32.18 -10.05
CA CYS A 204 4.94 32.11 -11.44
C CYS A 204 4.24 31.06 -12.31
N GLY A 205 3.01 30.67 -11.95
CA GLY A 205 2.20 29.73 -12.72
C GLY A 205 1.72 28.56 -11.88
N ASP A 206 0.47 28.16 -12.12
CA ASP A 206 -0.24 27.08 -11.43
C ASP A 206 -0.34 25.82 -12.32
N SER A 207 -0.79 24.68 -11.78
CA SER A 207 -1.11 23.41 -12.47
C SER A 207 0.01 22.34 -12.56
N VAL A 208 0.75 22.13 -11.46
CA VAL A 208 1.73 21.03 -11.35
C VAL A 208 1.55 20.25 -10.06
N SER A 209 1.92 18.96 -10.06
CA SER A 209 2.02 18.16 -8.83
C SER A 209 3.24 18.58 -8.00
N GLY A 210 3.19 18.36 -6.67
CA GLY A 210 4.22 18.85 -5.76
C GLY A 210 4.06 20.35 -5.46
N GLY A 211 5.15 21.08 -5.23
CA GLY A 211 5.13 22.54 -4.99
C GLY A 211 4.88 23.36 -6.26
N CYS A 212 5.21 24.66 -6.22
CA CYS A 212 5.08 25.51 -7.41
C CYS A 212 6.14 25.16 -8.49
N PRO A 213 5.86 25.44 -9.78
CA PRO A 213 6.76 25.09 -10.87
C PRO A 213 8.18 25.65 -10.67
N ASN A 214 9.17 24.77 -10.76
CA ASN A 214 10.59 25.12 -10.77
C ASN A 214 11.15 25.22 -12.20
N ALA A 215 12.45 25.49 -12.34
CA ALA A 215 13.11 25.64 -13.64
C ALA A 215 12.98 24.43 -14.60
N THR A 216 12.60 23.25 -14.10
CA THR A 216 12.34 22.05 -14.91
C THR A 216 10.92 21.98 -15.46
N GLY A 217 10.03 22.87 -15.00
CA GLY A 217 8.59 22.86 -15.30
C GLY A 217 7.76 22.01 -14.33
N ASN A 218 8.37 21.27 -13.41
CA ASN A 218 7.68 20.46 -12.39
C ASN A 218 7.62 21.17 -11.03
N GLY A 219 6.71 20.76 -10.16
CA GLY A 219 6.74 21.11 -8.74
C GLY A 219 7.59 20.10 -7.96
N ALA A 220 8.44 20.57 -7.05
CA ALA A 220 9.19 19.63 -6.18
C ALA A 220 8.20 18.89 -5.27
N LEU A 221 8.25 17.56 -5.28
CA LEU A 221 7.30 16.70 -4.57
C LEU A 221 7.97 16.10 -3.34
N LEU A 222 7.53 16.53 -2.16
CA LEU A 222 7.89 15.97 -0.87
C LEU A 222 6.85 14.93 -0.46
N GLY A 223 7.31 13.71 -0.16
CA GLY A 223 6.53 12.61 0.39
C GLY A 223 7.24 11.96 1.58
N GLY A 224 6.48 11.27 2.43
CA GLY A 224 6.98 10.47 3.53
C GLY A 224 6.69 8.99 3.32
N ALA A 225 7.57 8.12 3.83
CA ALA A 225 7.38 6.67 3.84
C ALA A 225 8.07 6.05 5.05
N GLY A 226 7.53 4.95 5.59
CA GLY A 226 7.98 4.34 6.83
C GLY A 226 6.98 4.59 7.97
N SER A 227 7.35 4.29 9.21
CA SER A 227 6.48 4.52 10.38
C SER A 227 6.70 5.89 11.01
N THR A 228 5.61 6.55 11.39
CA THR A 228 5.59 7.78 12.22
C THR A 228 5.85 7.52 13.71
N SER A 229 6.05 6.26 14.14
CA SER A 229 6.35 5.92 15.53
C SER A 229 7.66 6.54 16.00
N VAL A 230 7.61 7.21 17.15
CA VAL A 230 8.81 7.81 17.74
C VAL A 230 9.80 6.79 18.30
N VAL A 231 9.33 5.57 18.60
CA VAL A 231 10.17 4.48 19.09
C VAL A 231 10.91 3.79 17.96
N LEU A 232 10.26 3.62 16.79
CA LEU A 232 10.91 3.04 15.62
C LEU A 232 11.87 4.04 14.97
N ASP A 233 11.49 5.31 14.87
CA ASP A 233 12.27 6.39 14.23
C ASP A 233 12.69 6.05 12.78
N GLU A 234 11.79 5.38 12.04
CA GLU A 234 12.05 4.86 10.69
C GLU A 234 11.46 5.73 9.56
N LEU A 235 10.79 6.85 9.87
CA LEU A 235 10.22 7.74 8.87
C LEU A 235 11.30 8.34 7.96
N VAL A 236 11.15 8.17 6.64
CA VAL A 236 11.99 8.75 5.61
C VAL A 236 11.20 9.74 4.77
N LEU A 237 11.65 10.99 4.76
CA LEU A 237 11.14 12.05 3.89
C LEU A 237 11.95 12.10 2.61
N THR A 238 11.29 11.95 1.47
CA THR A 238 11.91 12.05 0.14
C THR A 238 11.35 13.23 -0.62
N THR A 239 12.21 14.14 -1.07
CA THR A 239 11.83 15.20 -2.03
C THR A 239 12.36 14.86 -3.41
N THR A 240 11.46 14.79 -4.39
CA THR A 240 11.75 14.48 -5.80
C THR A 240 11.42 15.68 -6.69
N GLN A 241 11.72 15.56 -7.99
CA GLN A 241 11.42 16.58 -9.01
C GLN A 241 12.09 17.94 -8.72
N LEU A 242 13.20 17.93 -7.98
CA LEU A 242 14.05 19.10 -7.79
C LEU A 242 14.87 19.36 -9.06
N PRO A 243 15.32 20.60 -9.32
CA PRO A 243 16.37 20.84 -10.29
C PRO A 243 17.60 19.97 -9.96
N GLN A 244 18.22 19.39 -10.98
CA GLN A 244 19.40 18.54 -10.81
C GLN A 244 20.58 19.33 -10.22
N ASN A 245 21.36 18.68 -9.37
CA ASN A 245 22.54 19.23 -8.70
C ASN A 245 22.28 20.51 -7.86
N ALA A 246 21.03 20.74 -7.47
CA ALA A 246 20.64 21.87 -6.65
C ALA A 246 20.79 21.55 -5.15
N PHE A 247 21.17 22.56 -4.37
CA PHE A 247 21.14 22.45 -2.92
C PHE A 247 19.72 22.62 -2.40
N ALA A 248 19.29 21.70 -1.54
CA ALA A 248 18.00 21.64 -0.91
C ALA A 248 18.13 21.39 0.60
N MET A 249 17.18 21.87 1.37
CA MET A 249 17.17 21.76 2.82
C MET A 249 15.74 21.57 3.30
N THR A 250 15.49 20.42 3.90
CA THR A 250 14.24 20.13 4.58
C THR A 250 14.21 20.86 5.92
N PHE A 251 13.06 21.41 6.26
CA PHE A 251 12.81 22.06 7.53
C PHE A 251 11.42 21.68 8.04
N MET A 252 11.18 21.95 9.32
CA MET A 252 9.87 21.77 9.94
C MET A 252 9.45 22.97 10.80
N GLY A 253 8.15 23.09 11.04
CA GLY A 253 7.54 24.09 11.92
C GLY A 253 6.28 23.54 12.59
N PRO A 254 5.79 24.18 13.68
CA PRO A 254 4.65 23.69 14.44
C PRO A 254 3.28 24.10 13.85
N GLY A 255 3.25 24.82 12.74
CA GLY A 255 2.00 25.29 12.13
C GLY A 255 1.99 25.18 10.61
N ALA A 256 0.78 25.33 10.05
CA ALA A 256 0.55 25.46 8.62
C ALA A 256 0.24 26.91 8.24
N ASP A 257 0.59 27.28 7.02
CA ASP A 257 0.26 28.56 6.40
C ASP A 257 0.20 28.38 4.87
N ASN A 258 -0.06 29.45 4.12
CA ASN A 258 0.02 29.44 2.67
C ASN A 258 0.36 30.84 2.14
N ILE A 259 1.64 31.21 2.26
CA ILE A 259 2.12 32.55 1.91
C ILE A 259 3.07 32.46 0.72
N PRO A 260 2.88 33.27 -0.35
CA PRO A 260 3.87 33.42 -1.41
C PRO A 260 5.28 33.69 -0.87
N PHE A 261 6.24 32.85 -1.22
CA PHE A 261 7.62 32.96 -0.75
C PHE A 261 8.61 32.47 -1.82
N GLY A 262 9.37 33.41 -2.39
CA GLY A 262 10.22 33.13 -3.55
C GLY A 262 9.39 32.77 -4.79
N ASN A 263 9.80 31.71 -5.49
CA ASN A 263 9.04 31.17 -6.63
C ASN A 263 7.92 30.21 -6.18
N GLY A 264 7.81 29.93 -4.87
CA GLY A 264 6.86 28.99 -4.31
C GLY A 264 6.00 29.58 -3.20
N ARG A 265 5.55 28.72 -2.30
CA ARG A 265 4.72 29.09 -1.14
C ARG A 265 5.32 28.49 0.12
N LEU A 266 5.43 29.30 1.17
CA LEU A 266 5.80 28.86 2.50
C LEU A 266 4.54 28.33 3.19
N CYS A 267 4.57 27.03 3.48
CA CYS A 267 3.41 26.32 4.01
C CYS A 267 3.69 25.66 5.35
N ALA A 268 4.90 25.17 5.58
CA ALA A 268 5.36 24.90 6.94
C ALA A 268 5.72 26.22 7.64
N SER A 269 4.97 26.58 8.68
CA SER A 269 5.02 27.88 9.33
C SER A 269 5.67 27.80 10.71
N PRO A 270 6.39 28.85 11.15
CA PRO A 270 6.86 28.92 12.52
C PRO A 270 5.71 28.97 13.53
N GLY A 271 4.48 29.30 13.12
CA GLY A 271 3.35 29.50 14.02
C GLY A 271 3.71 30.54 15.09
N GLY A 272 3.75 30.11 16.36
CA GLY A 272 4.23 30.92 17.49
C GLY A 272 5.68 30.67 17.92
N ALA A 273 6.42 29.81 17.20
CA ALA A 273 7.79 29.42 17.51
C ALA A 273 8.75 29.84 16.37
N LYS A 274 9.67 28.95 15.97
CA LYS A 274 10.62 29.14 14.86
C LYS A 274 10.56 27.93 13.92
N LEU A 275 11.12 28.10 12.73
CA LEU A 275 11.39 26.98 11.84
C LEU A 275 12.68 26.25 12.25
N PHE A 276 12.65 24.93 12.24
CA PHE A 276 13.78 24.06 12.56
C PHE A 276 14.31 23.43 11.27
N ARG A 277 15.61 23.54 11.04
CA ARG A 277 16.23 23.16 9.76
C ARG A 277 17.10 21.93 9.97
N PHE A 278 16.90 20.91 9.15
CA PHE A 278 17.76 19.74 9.13
C PHE A 278 19.02 20.08 8.33
N LEU A 279 20.16 20.11 9.02
CA LEU A 279 21.46 20.44 8.44
C LEU A 279 22.34 19.19 8.32
N PRO A 280 23.24 19.14 7.33
CA PRO A 280 23.51 20.15 6.30
C PRO A 280 22.47 20.17 5.17
N ALA A 281 22.50 21.21 4.33
CA ALA A 281 21.78 21.18 3.05
C ALA A 281 22.35 20.06 2.16
N LEU A 282 21.45 19.31 1.52
CA LEU A 282 21.77 18.19 0.65
C LEU A 282 21.81 18.62 -0.81
N ASN A 283 22.61 17.95 -1.62
CA ASN A 283 22.64 18.16 -3.06
C ASN A 283 21.73 17.13 -3.75
N SER A 284 20.82 17.59 -4.61
CA SER A 284 19.84 16.74 -5.30
C SER A 284 20.44 15.79 -6.35
N GLY A 285 21.71 15.98 -6.69
CA GLY A 285 22.44 15.16 -7.65
C GLY A 285 21.79 15.09 -9.03
N ALA A 286 22.21 14.11 -9.82
CA ALA A 286 21.66 13.88 -11.16
C ALA A 286 20.22 13.35 -11.14
N SER A 287 19.76 12.77 -10.03
CA SER A 287 18.39 12.28 -9.87
C SER A 287 17.39 13.37 -9.52
N GLY A 288 17.84 14.59 -9.19
CA GLY A 288 16.94 15.67 -8.77
C GLY A 288 16.14 15.32 -7.51
N SER A 289 16.77 14.62 -6.58
CA SER A 289 16.10 14.10 -5.37
C SER A 289 16.99 14.15 -4.14
N ILE A 290 16.40 14.38 -2.96
CA ILE A 290 17.07 14.27 -1.66
C ILE A 290 16.23 13.40 -0.70
N GLN A 291 16.89 12.81 0.30
CA GLN A 291 16.26 12.03 1.35
C GLN A 291 16.73 12.51 2.72
N LEU A 292 15.81 12.55 3.67
CA LEU A 292 16.05 12.83 5.08
C LEU A 292 15.38 11.71 5.90
N GLY A 293 16.09 11.15 6.87
CA GLY A 293 15.62 9.98 7.61
C GLY A 293 16.29 8.67 7.11
N PRO A 294 16.11 7.55 7.83
CA PRO A 294 15.46 7.44 9.15
C PRO A 294 16.25 8.21 10.22
N GLY A 295 15.73 8.30 11.45
CA GLY A 295 16.38 9.05 12.53
C GLY A 295 15.88 10.48 12.72
N LEU A 296 14.67 10.82 12.25
CA LEU A 296 14.10 12.17 12.38
C LEU A 296 13.93 12.58 13.83
N VAL A 297 13.48 11.65 14.67
CA VAL A 297 13.25 11.89 16.10
C VAL A 297 14.58 12.18 16.75
N ASP A 298 15.60 11.34 16.56
CA ASP A 298 16.95 11.55 17.09
C ASP A 298 17.55 12.89 16.60
N MET A 299 17.43 13.20 15.30
CA MET A 299 17.89 14.47 14.73
C MET A 299 17.22 15.70 15.37
N SER A 300 15.98 15.57 15.86
CA SER A 300 15.27 16.65 16.53
C SER A 300 15.65 16.83 18.01
N GLN A 301 16.42 15.91 18.61
CA GLN A 301 16.77 16.00 20.03
C GLN A 301 17.97 16.92 20.33
N VAL A 302 18.63 17.46 19.30
CA VAL A 302 19.81 18.31 19.46
C VAL A 302 19.45 19.74 19.90
N ASN A 303 20.39 20.45 20.53
CA ASN A 303 20.18 21.83 21.01
C ASN A 303 19.74 22.83 19.92
N ALA A 304 20.10 22.60 18.65
CA ALA A 304 19.64 23.44 17.53
C ALA A 304 18.11 23.38 17.37
N PHE A 305 17.51 22.26 17.77
CA PHE A 305 16.08 21.98 17.78
C PHE A 305 15.42 22.24 19.14
N ALA A 306 16.05 22.98 20.05
CA ALA A 306 15.40 23.32 21.33
C ALA A 306 14.02 23.96 21.11
N GLY A 307 12.97 23.34 21.66
CA GLY A 307 11.56 23.70 21.47
C GLY A 307 10.90 23.13 20.20
N GLY A 308 11.63 22.29 19.47
CA GLY A 308 11.24 21.60 18.24
C GLY A 308 11.54 20.11 18.31
N ASN A 309 11.53 19.54 19.52
CA ASN A 309 11.74 18.12 19.73
C ASN A 309 10.50 17.36 19.22
N ILE A 310 10.73 16.37 18.36
CA ILE A 310 9.70 15.43 17.96
C ILE A 310 9.46 14.49 19.14
N THR A 311 8.19 14.36 19.54
CA THR A 311 7.74 13.55 20.67
C THR A 311 6.45 12.83 20.31
N ALA A 312 6.14 11.74 21.02
CA ALA A 312 4.88 11.01 20.80
C ALA A 312 3.68 11.96 20.98
N GLY A 313 2.73 11.88 20.04
CA GLY A 313 1.55 12.74 19.95
C GLY A 313 1.82 14.16 19.42
N SER A 314 3.05 14.50 19.02
CA SER A 314 3.35 15.81 18.43
C SER A 314 3.06 15.83 16.93
N THR A 315 2.53 16.94 16.45
CA THR A 315 2.35 17.22 15.01
C THR A 315 3.42 18.19 14.52
N TRP A 316 4.07 17.87 13.40
CA TRP A 316 5.04 18.75 12.74
C TRP A 316 4.76 18.90 11.25
N TYR A 317 5.01 20.10 10.73
CA TYR A 317 4.82 20.40 9.32
C TYR A 317 6.16 20.51 8.63
N PHE A 318 6.43 19.65 7.65
CA PHE A 318 7.68 19.59 6.90
C PHE A 318 7.55 20.22 5.53
N GLN A 319 8.61 20.89 5.07
CA GLN A 319 8.72 21.40 3.71
C GLN A 319 10.18 21.48 3.29
N THR A 320 10.46 21.37 1.99
CA THR A 320 11.80 21.46 1.44
C THR A 320 12.00 22.79 0.72
N TYR A 321 12.96 23.58 1.19
CA TYR A 321 13.49 24.76 0.48
C TYR A 321 14.60 24.31 -0.47
N TYR A 322 14.65 24.81 -1.70
CA TYR A 322 15.73 24.49 -2.63
C TYR A 322 16.12 25.64 -3.54
N ARG A 323 17.36 25.59 -4.03
CA ARG A 323 17.86 26.50 -5.06
C ARG A 323 17.18 26.23 -6.38
N ASP A 324 16.68 27.30 -7.01
CA ASP A 324 15.94 27.23 -8.26
C ASP A 324 16.22 28.47 -9.10
N LEU A 325 16.72 28.31 -10.31
CA LEU A 325 16.99 29.41 -11.24
C LEU A 325 15.95 29.40 -12.36
N ASN A 326 14.66 29.48 -12.00
CA ASN A 326 13.57 29.47 -12.96
C ASN A 326 13.57 30.78 -13.77
N PRO A 327 13.83 30.76 -15.10
CA PRO A 327 13.90 31.97 -15.91
C PRO A 327 12.56 32.72 -16.01
N SER A 328 11.46 32.03 -15.73
CA SER A 328 10.10 32.59 -15.72
C SER A 328 9.74 33.25 -14.40
N CYS A 329 10.64 33.21 -13.41
CA CYS A 329 10.48 33.81 -12.09
C CYS A 329 11.67 34.69 -11.72
N ASN A 330 11.45 35.63 -10.81
CA ASN A 330 12.46 36.64 -10.45
C ASN A 330 13.25 36.30 -9.17
N THR A 331 13.10 35.10 -8.59
CA THR A 331 13.86 34.69 -7.39
C THR A 331 14.64 33.40 -7.63
N ASN A 332 15.65 33.17 -6.78
CA ASN A 332 16.64 32.08 -6.95
C ASN A 332 16.37 30.84 -6.07
N PHE A 333 15.13 30.69 -5.60
CA PHE A 333 14.70 29.57 -4.78
C PHE A 333 13.21 29.30 -4.92
N ASN A 334 12.83 28.09 -4.54
CA ASN A 334 11.46 27.62 -4.56
C ASN A 334 11.25 26.62 -3.41
N LEU A 335 10.01 26.17 -3.19
CA LEU A 335 9.62 25.26 -2.13
C LEU A 335 8.78 24.10 -2.69
N SER A 336 8.91 22.93 -2.08
CA SER A 336 8.06 21.78 -2.36
C SER A 336 6.62 22.01 -1.85
N ASN A 337 5.71 21.06 -2.11
CA ASN A 337 4.54 20.90 -1.24
C ASN A 337 5.00 20.62 0.20
N ALA A 338 4.07 20.68 1.14
CA ALA A 338 4.35 20.40 2.54
C ALA A 338 3.69 19.10 2.99
N LEU A 339 4.17 18.55 4.11
CA LEU A 339 3.58 17.40 4.79
C LEU A 339 3.22 17.81 6.22
N ARG A 340 2.01 17.47 6.67
CA ARG A 340 1.66 17.42 8.09
C ARG A 340 1.95 16.00 8.55
N VAL A 341 2.77 15.85 9.59
CA VAL A 341 3.14 14.56 10.16
C VAL A 341 2.71 14.50 11.62
N ASP A 342 1.87 13.54 11.98
CA ASP A 342 1.52 13.18 13.35
C ASP A 342 2.46 12.06 13.83
N PHE A 343 3.19 12.27 14.92
CA PHE A 343 4.13 11.27 15.43
C PHE A 343 3.47 10.38 16.48
N LEU A 344 3.40 9.08 16.20
CA LEU A 344 2.80 8.09 17.10
C LEU A 344 3.80 7.59 18.17
N PRO A 345 3.31 6.98 19.27
CA PRO A 345 4.16 6.39 20.30
C PRO A 345 5.17 5.36 19.81
#